data_AF-A0A969X946-F1
#
_entry.id   AF-A0A969X946-F1
#
_cell.length_a   1.000
_cell.length_b   1.000
_cell.length_c   1.000
_cell.angle_alpha   90.00
_cell.angle_beta   90.00
_cell.angle_gamma   90.00
#
_symmetry.space_group_name_H-M   'P 1'
#
loop_
_entity.id
_entity.type
_entity.pdbx_description
1 polymer ?
#
loop_
_entity_poly.entity_id
_entity_poly.type
_entity_poly.pdbx_seq_one_letter_code
_entity_poly.pdbx_strand_id
1 'polypeptide(L)'
;KLTLNLTVIVQATQRQRLCPEVWVAIPRPPRSMRSRQWQHKLHLLRRLELGLLLVDLDRPEQPAEALLLPQFLDRSAVLRRNQRRYQQMKHEFFGRHGDRNRGGSARGPRMTRYREQCLLVGALLQPLRTASAAQLREEGAPPQTWRILYDNHSGWFNRLGKGLYALTAEGLQALETHQELVQLLCAANKPDELPQNTENETKGIRHKKQSRGTTPGIVPKLEEKSMKEGG
;
A
#
# COMPACT_ATOMS: atom_id res chain seq x y z
N LYS A 1 -13.49 39.18 5.59
CA LYS A 1 -13.65 37.87 4.90
C LYS A 1 -14.34 36.91 5.88
N LEU A 2 -15.62 36.60 5.68
CA LEU A 2 -16.47 35.86 6.63
C LEU A 2 -16.52 34.33 6.38
N THR A 3 -15.70 33.83 5.47
CA THR A 3 -15.71 32.41 5.07
C THR A 3 -14.36 31.76 5.30
N LEU A 4 -14.39 30.49 5.73
CA LEU A 4 -13.20 29.67 5.91
C LEU A 4 -12.54 29.39 4.54
N ASN A 5 -11.50 30.15 4.23
CA ASN A 5 -10.71 30.07 2.99
C ASN A 5 -9.23 29.82 3.30
N LEU A 6 -8.46 29.45 2.27
CA LEU A 6 -7.04 29.11 2.43
C LEU A 6 -6.22 30.29 2.97
N THR A 7 -6.54 31.53 2.60
CA THR A 7 -5.83 32.72 3.10
C THR A 7 -5.93 32.84 4.62
N VAL A 8 -7.12 32.65 5.19
CA VAL A 8 -7.34 32.69 6.64
C VAL A 8 -6.58 31.56 7.33
N ILE A 9 -6.56 30.37 6.74
CA ILE A 9 -5.83 29.22 7.28
C ILE A 9 -4.32 29.50 7.29
N VAL A 10 -3.77 30.06 6.21
CA VAL A 10 -2.34 30.43 6.14
C VAL A 10 -1.99 31.52 7.17
N GLN A 11 -2.87 32.50 7.37
CA GLN A 11 -2.68 33.50 8.42
C GLN A 11 -2.72 32.90 9.84
N ALA A 12 -3.57 31.89 10.06
CA ALA A 12 -3.63 31.18 11.33
C ALA A 12 -2.36 30.36 11.58
N THR A 13 -1.86 29.64 10.58
CA THR A 13 -0.60 28.87 10.73
C THR A 13 0.61 29.77 10.95
N GLN A 14 0.65 30.96 10.34
CA GLN A 14 1.70 31.95 10.63
C GLN A 14 1.71 32.37 12.10
N ARG A 15 0.53 32.49 12.75
CA ARG A 15 0.42 32.85 14.17
C ARG A 15 0.88 31.75 15.13
N GLN A 16 0.88 30.49 14.71
CA GLN A 16 1.39 29.37 15.53
C GLN A 16 2.89 29.49 15.83
N ARG A 17 3.63 30.34 15.10
CA ARG A 17 5.02 30.66 15.42
C ARG A 17 5.19 31.41 16.74
N LEU A 18 4.15 32.13 17.16
CA LEU A 18 4.18 33.02 18.32
C LEU A 18 3.25 32.53 19.43
N CYS A 19 2.14 31.87 19.08
CA CYS A 19 1.12 31.43 20.02
C CYS A 19 1.03 29.90 20.07
N PRO A 20 0.96 29.29 21.27
CA PRO A 20 0.81 27.84 21.41
C PRO A 20 -0.58 27.34 20.96
N GLU A 21 -1.61 28.15 21.18
CA GLU A 21 -2.97 27.85 20.74
C GLU A 21 -3.47 28.93 19.78
N VAL A 22 -3.93 28.50 18.60
CA VAL A 22 -4.48 29.41 17.58
C VAL A 22 -5.87 28.97 17.20
N TRP A 23 -6.79 29.93 17.23
CA TRP A 23 -8.20 29.74 16.92
C TRP A 23 -8.58 30.51 15.66
N VAL A 24 -9.44 29.91 14.85
CA VAL A 24 -10.10 30.56 13.72
C VAL A 24 -11.57 30.73 14.07
N ALA A 25 -12.06 31.96 14.07
CA ALA A 25 -13.48 32.25 14.26
C ALA A 25 -14.15 32.56 12.92
N ILE A 26 -15.27 31.88 12.64
CA ILE A 26 -16.11 32.15 11.47
C ILE A 26 -17.58 32.22 11.89
N PRO A 27 -18.43 32.99 11.21
CA PRO A 27 -19.87 32.91 11.43
C PRO A 27 -20.39 31.50 11.12
N ARG A 28 -21.40 31.06 11.87
CA ARG A 28 -22.02 29.75 11.67
C ARG A 28 -22.55 29.66 10.23
N PRO A 29 -22.09 28.67 9.43
CA PRO A 29 -22.55 28.56 8.05
C PRO A 29 -24.03 28.12 8.03
N PRO A 30 -24.92 28.83 7.29
CA PRO A 30 -26.36 28.57 7.31
C PRO A 30 -26.76 27.23 6.68
N ARG A 31 -25.89 26.66 5.83
CA ARG A 31 -26.01 25.31 5.27
C ARG A 31 -24.63 24.66 5.20
N SER A 32 -24.60 23.32 5.19
CA SER A 32 -23.47 22.51 4.69
C SER A 32 -22.37 22.08 5.68
N MET A 33 -22.64 22.04 7.00
CA MET A 33 -21.71 21.42 7.97
C MET A 33 -21.54 19.89 7.78
N ARG A 34 -22.41 19.25 7.00
CA ARG A 34 -22.30 17.82 6.64
C ARG A 34 -21.66 17.57 5.27
N SER A 35 -21.31 18.60 4.51
CA SER A 35 -20.74 18.41 3.18
C SER A 35 -19.32 17.84 3.23
N ARG A 36 -18.96 17.12 2.17
CA ARG A 36 -17.60 16.59 2.00
C ARG A 36 -16.54 17.69 2.01
N GLN A 37 -16.83 18.84 1.40
CA GLN A 37 -15.93 19.99 1.40
C GLN A 37 -15.70 20.53 2.82
N TRP A 38 -16.76 20.63 3.63
CA TRP A 38 -16.62 21.02 5.03
C TRP A 38 -15.78 20.02 5.82
N GLN A 39 -16.04 18.72 5.67
CA GLN A 39 -15.23 17.67 6.31
C GLN A 39 -13.76 17.73 5.88
N HIS A 40 -13.46 18.05 4.62
CA HIS A 40 -12.09 18.27 4.17
C HIS A 40 -11.43 19.48 4.85
N LYS A 41 -12.17 20.58 5.03
CA LYS A 41 -11.66 21.76 5.77
C LYS A 41 -11.41 21.44 7.24
N LEU A 42 -12.33 20.74 7.91
CA LEU A 42 -12.13 20.29 9.29
C LEU A 42 -10.93 19.35 9.41
N HIS A 43 -10.76 18.43 8.45
CA HIS A 43 -9.60 17.55 8.40
C HIS A 43 -8.30 18.35 8.30
N LEU A 44 -8.26 19.38 7.45
CA LEU A 44 -7.10 20.25 7.31
C LEU A 44 -6.80 20.99 8.62
N LEU A 45 -7.80 21.60 9.27
CA LEU A 45 -7.60 22.30 10.54
C LEU A 45 -7.09 21.37 11.65
N ARG A 46 -7.63 20.15 11.75
CA ARG A 46 -7.13 19.12 12.69
C ARG A 46 -5.68 18.73 12.41
N ARG A 47 -5.28 18.65 11.14
CA ARG A 47 -3.90 18.33 10.73
C ARG A 47 -2.92 19.47 11.01
N LEU A 48 -3.42 20.69 11.10
CA LEU A 48 -2.67 21.89 11.41
C LEU A 48 -2.77 22.26 12.90
N GLU A 49 -3.47 21.49 13.72
CA GLU A 49 -3.64 21.74 15.17
C GLU A 49 -4.29 23.12 15.44
N LEU A 50 -5.19 23.53 14.55
CA LEU A 50 -5.92 24.79 14.64
C LEU A 50 -7.30 24.56 15.27
N GLY A 51 -7.67 25.44 16.18
CA GLY A 51 -9.01 25.51 16.75
C GLY A 51 -10.00 26.19 15.80
N LEU A 52 -11.27 25.81 15.89
CA LEU A 52 -12.35 26.42 15.11
C LEU A 52 -13.51 26.82 16.03
N LEU A 53 -13.82 28.11 16.03
CA LEU A 53 -14.98 28.70 16.70
C LEU A 53 -16.02 29.07 15.65
N LEU A 54 -17.25 28.62 15.86
CA LEU A 54 -18.43 29.05 15.11
C LEU A 54 -19.13 30.14 15.91
N VAL A 55 -19.26 31.31 15.32
CA VAL A 55 -19.92 32.47 15.95
C VAL A 55 -21.34 32.57 15.42
N ASP A 56 -22.34 32.50 16.31
CA ASP A 56 -23.74 32.72 15.95
C ASP A 56 -24.06 34.20 16.07
N LEU A 57 -24.13 34.89 14.93
CA LEU A 57 -24.43 36.33 14.88
C LEU A 57 -25.91 36.63 15.14
N ASP A 58 -26.79 35.63 14.96
CA ASP A 58 -28.24 35.76 15.11
C ASP A 58 -28.74 35.42 16.53
N ARG A 59 -27.89 34.83 17.39
CA ARG A 59 -28.24 34.42 18.76
C ARG A 59 -27.19 34.94 19.75
N PRO A 60 -27.38 36.16 20.31
CA PRO A 60 -26.39 36.77 21.19
C PRO A 60 -26.22 36.07 22.55
N GLU A 61 -27.17 35.22 22.96
CA GLU A 61 -27.13 34.49 24.24
C GLU A 61 -26.08 33.36 24.28
N GLN A 62 -25.71 32.81 23.11
CA GLN A 62 -24.64 31.81 22.97
C GLN A 62 -23.79 32.19 21.75
N PRO A 63 -22.91 33.21 21.89
CA PRO A 63 -22.31 33.86 20.74
C PRO A 63 -21.28 32.99 20.03
N ALA A 64 -20.71 31.95 20.66
CA ALA A 64 -19.71 31.10 20.03
C ALA A 64 -19.73 29.64 20.52
N GLU A 65 -19.57 28.71 19.57
CA GLU A 65 -19.45 27.26 19.78
C GLU A 65 -18.07 26.77 19.29
N ALA A 66 -17.33 26.05 20.14
CA ALA A 66 -16.06 25.44 19.75
C ALA A 66 -16.27 24.11 19.04
N LEU A 67 -16.04 24.08 17.71
CA LEU A 67 -16.19 22.87 16.91
C LEU A 67 -14.93 22.01 16.86
N LEU A 68 -13.76 22.65 16.91
CA LEU A 68 -12.46 21.98 16.95
C LEU A 68 -11.58 22.64 18.01
N LEU A 69 -10.93 21.82 18.82
CA LEU A 69 -9.92 22.27 19.76
C LEU A 69 -8.55 22.30 19.07
N PRO A 70 -7.69 23.30 19.36
CA PRO A 70 -6.30 23.33 18.94
C PRO A 70 -5.52 22.32 19.79
N GLN A 71 -5.62 21.04 19.43
CA GLN A 71 -4.93 19.96 20.14
C GLN A 71 -3.86 19.33 19.26
N PHE A 72 -2.78 18.91 19.90
CA PHE A 72 -1.73 18.14 19.24
C PHE A 72 -2.31 16.88 18.60
N LEU A 73 -1.94 16.64 17.35
CA LEU A 73 -2.33 15.44 16.63
C LEU A 73 -1.16 14.47 16.59
N ASP A 74 -1.25 13.38 17.36
CA ASP A 74 -0.29 12.27 17.23
C ASP A 74 -0.43 11.61 15.85
N ARG A 75 0.41 12.06 14.92
CA ARG A 75 0.48 11.55 13.54
C ARG A 75 0.77 10.06 13.53
N SER A 76 1.56 9.56 14.48
CA SER A 76 1.92 8.15 14.55
C SER A 76 0.68 7.29 14.90
N ALA A 77 -0.15 7.72 15.85
CA ALA A 77 -1.41 7.05 16.17
C ALA A 77 -2.39 7.04 14.98
N VAL A 78 -2.49 8.15 14.25
CA VAL A 78 -3.33 8.24 13.04
C VAL A 78 -2.86 7.26 11.96
N LEU A 79 -1.55 7.16 11.75
CA LEU A 79 -0.97 6.23 10.77
C LEU A 79 -1.17 4.77 11.18
N ARG A 80 -0.95 4.43 12.47
CA ARG A 80 -1.22 3.08 13.01
C ARG A 80 -2.67 2.66 12.78
N ARG A 81 -3.64 3.54 13.08
CA ARG A 81 -5.07 3.25 12.86
C ARG A 81 -5.40 2.99 11.38
N ASN A 82 -4.70 3.63 10.46
CA ASN A 82 -4.92 3.50 9.02
C ASN A 82 -4.02 2.45 8.35
N GLN A 83 -3.18 1.73 9.10
CA GLN A 83 -2.18 0.81 8.56
C GLN A 83 -2.81 -0.27 7.67
N ARG A 84 -3.97 -0.83 8.03
CA ARG A 84 -4.68 -1.84 7.21
C ARG A 84 -5.08 -1.30 5.83
N ARG A 85 -5.65 -0.10 5.77
CA ARG A 85 -6.01 0.57 4.51
C ARG A 85 -4.78 0.89 3.67
N TYR A 86 -3.72 1.35 4.33
CA TYR A 86 -2.43 1.58 3.67
C TYR A 86 -1.85 0.29 3.09
N GLN A 87 -1.88 -0.83 3.84
CA GLN A 87 -1.40 -2.12 3.34
C GLN A 87 -2.26 -2.67 2.20
N GLN A 88 -3.57 -2.46 2.23
CA GLN A 88 -4.45 -2.81 1.10
C GLN A 88 -4.10 -2.02 -0.16
N MET A 89 -3.97 -0.69 -0.03
CA MET A 89 -3.54 0.18 -1.13
C MET A 89 -2.13 -0.20 -1.62
N LYS A 90 -1.22 -0.51 -0.70
CA LYS A 90 0.14 -0.97 -1.00
C LYS A 90 0.10 -2.29 -1.76
N HIS A 91 -0.69 -3.26 -1.33
CA HIS A 91 -0.85 -4.54 -2.02
C HIS A 91 -1.45 -4.34 -3.43
N GLU A 92 -2.40 -3.43 -3.58
CA GLU A 92 -2.94 -3.06 -4.88
C GLU A 92 -1.90 -2.40 -5.78
N PHE A 93 -1.04 -1.54 -5.21
CA PHE A 93 -0.02 -0.79 -5.93
C PHE A 93 1.17 -1.68 -6.35
N PHE A 94 1.75 -2.43 -5.41
CA PHE A 94 2.89 -3.32 -5.65
C PHE A 94 2.49 -4.64 -6.32
N GLY A 95 1.20 -4.96 -6.35
CA GLY A 95 0.67 -6.03 -7.19
C GLY A 95 0.70 -5.73 -8.70
N ARG A 96 1.01 -4.49 -9.09
CA ARG A 96 1.16 -4.06 -10.48
C ARG A 96 2.62 -4.25 -10.89
N HIS A 97 2.87 -5.19 -11.81
CA HIS A 97 4.18 -5.27 -12.46
C HIS A 97 4.32 -4.05 -13.38
N GLY A 98 5.04 -3.03 -12.93
CA GLY A 98 5.45 -1.90 -13.76
C GLY A 98 4.38 -0.82 -13.91
N ASP A 99 4.70 0.35 -13.39
CA ASP A 99 3.96 1.60 -13.53
C ASP A 99 3.91 2.06 -14.99
N ARG A 100 3.07 1.44 -15.83
CA ARG A 100 2.89 1.80 -17.25
C ARG A 100 1.61 2.57 -17.55
N ASN A 101 0.75 2.78 -16.56
CA ASN A 101 -0.26 3.84 -16.67
C ASN A 101 0.45 5.18 -16.45
N ARG A 102 1.25 5.64 -17.43
CA ARG A 102 1.75 7.02 -17.45
C ARG A 102 0.55 7.94 -17.27
N GLY A 103 0.54 8.68 -16.15
CA GLY A 103 -0.49 9.67 -15.88
C GLY A 103 -0.61 10.61 -17.09
N GLY A 104 -1.77 10.59 -17.75
CA GLY A 104 -2.06 11.46 -18.90
C GLY A 104 -2.44 10.77 -20.21
N SER A 105 -2.35 9.44 -20.35
CA SER A 105 -2.79 8.78 -21.59
C SER A 105 -4.32 8.65 -21.64
N ALA A 106 -4.99 9.61 -22.28
CA ALA A 106 -6.44 9.73 -22.37
C ALA A 106 -7.13 8.83 -23.43
N ARG A 107 -6.44 7.90 -24.10
CA ARG A 107 -7.02 7.17 -25.26
C ARG A 107 -6.58 5.70 -25.42
N GLY A 108 -6.27 5.00 -24.33
CA GLY A 108 -6.06 3.55 -24.35
C GLY A 108 -6.96 2.83 -23.33
N PRO A 109 -7.45 1.61 -23.61
CA PRO A 109 -8.15 0.81 -22.61
C PRO A 109 -7.22 0.60 -21.42
N ARG A 110 -7.63 1.10 -20.24
CA ARG A 110 -6.81 1.03 -19.03
C ARG A 110 -6.49 -0.42 -18.72
N MET A 111 -5.21 -0.76 -18.73
CA MET A 111 -4.77 -2.08 -18.30
C MET A 111 -4.90 -2.17 -16.78
N THR A 112 -5.72 -3.12 -16.31
CA THR A 112 -5.87 -3.43 -14.90
C THR A 112 -5.05 -4.67 -14.57
N ARG A 113 -4.61 -4.80 -13.31
CA ARG A 113 -3.88 -5.98 -12.81
C ARG A 113 -4.58 -7.30 -13.17
N TYR A 114 -5.91 -7.30 -13.10
CA TYR A 114 -6.71 -8.47 -13.49
C TYR A 114 -6.48 -8.84 -14.96
N ARG A 115 -6.51 -7.88 -15.89
CA ARG A 115 -6.30 -8.15 -17.33
C ARG A 115 -4.87 -8.61 -17.63
N GLU A 116 -3.87 -8.04 -16.96
CA GLU A 116 -2.48 -8.52 -17.06
C GLU A 116 -2.36 -9.98 -16.61
N GLN A 117 -2.99 -10.31 -15.47
CA GLN A 117 -3.02 -11.68 -14.98
C GLN A 117 -3.78 -12.61 -15.93
N CYS A 118 -4.88 -12.18 -16.54
CA CYS A 118 -5.57 -12.94 -17.59
C CYS A 118 -4.66 -13.18 -18.81
N LEU A 119 -3.88 -12.18 -19.24
CA LEU A 119 -2.96 -12.33 -20.36
C LEU A 119 -1.83 -13.31 -20.05
N LEU A 120 -1.26 -13.25 -18.85
CA LEU A 120 -0.24 -14.21 -18.40
C LEU A 120 -0.80 -15.64 -18.36
N VAL A 121 -1.98 -15.83 -17.75
CA VAL A 121 -2.64 -17.14 -17.70
C VAL A 121 -2.97 -17.64 -19.11
N GLY A 122 -3.46 -16.77 -19.99
CA GLY A 122 -3.71 -17.11 -21.39
C GLY A 122 -2.44 -17.52 -22.13
N ALA A 123 -1.34 -16.79 -21.95
CA ALA A 123 -0.07 -17.09 -22.59
C ALA A 123 0.49 -18.45 -22.17
N LEU A 124 0.37 -18.80 -20.89
CA LEU A 124 0.77 -20.12 -20.37
C LEU A 124 -0.17 -21.24 -20.84
N LEU A 125 -1.45 -20.93 -21.06
CA LEU A 125 -2.45 -21.89 -21.53
C LEU A 125 -2.36 -22.17 -23.03
N GLN A 126 -1.90 -21.21 -23.83
CA GLN A 126 -1.78 -21.31 -25.29
C GLN A 126 -0.96 -22.52 -25.77
N PRO A 127 0.28 -22.79 -25.27
CA PRO A 127 1.04 -23.96 -25.70
C PRO A 127 0.43 -25.28 -25.20
N LEU A 128 -0.16 -25.28 -24.01
CA LEU A 128 -0.75 -26.49 -23.40
C LEU A 128 -2.07 -26.90 -24.06
N ARG A 129 -2.74 -25.98 -24.76
CA ARG A 129 -4.10 -26.08 -25.35
C ARG A 129 -5.21 -26.28 -24.31
N THR A 130 -5.03 -27.22 -23.39
CA THR A 130 -5.92 -27.51 -22.28
C THR A 130 -5.11 -27.72 -21.00
N ALA A 131 -5.41 -26.97 -19.95
CA ALA A 131 -4.73 -27.14 -18.66
C ALA A 131 -5.67 -26.90 -17.48
N SER A 132 -5.31 -27.48 -16.34
CA SER A 132 -5.94 -27.20 -15.05
C SER A 132 -5.30 -25.98 -14.38
N ALA A 133 -6.03 -25.36 -13.44
CA ALA A 133 -5.49 -24.26 -12.63
C ALA A 133 -4.28 -24.68 -11.76
N ALA A 134 -4.11 -25.98 -11.48
CA ALA A 134 -2.94 -26.49 -10.76
C ALA A 134 -1.72 -26.49 -11.66
N GLN A 135 -1.83 -27.09 -12.85
CA GLN A 135 -0.77 -27.11 -13.86
C GLN A 135 -0.31 -25.71 -14.25
N LEU A 136 -1.24 -24.78 -14.48
CA LEU A 136 -0.87 -23.40 -14.80
C LEU A 136 -0.05 -22.72 -13.69
N ARG A 137 -0.31 -23.04 -12.40
CA ARG A 137 0.49 -22.51 -11.29
C ARG A 137 1.89 -23.11 -11.25
N GLU A 138 2.04 -24.38 -11.61
CA GLU A 138 3.36 -25.03 -11.74
C GLU A 138 4.19 -24.37 -12.85
N GLU A 139 3.54 -23.93 -13.93
CA GLU A 139 4.15 -23.19 -15.04
C GLU A 139 4.41 -21.69 -14.74
N GLY A 140 4.19 -21.24 -13.50
CA GLY A 140 4.47 -19.86 -13.08
C GLY A 140 3.28 -18.89 -13.12
N ALA A 141 2.04 -19.38 -13.27
CA ALA A 141 0.87 -18.52 -13.17
C ALA A 141 0.62 -18.02 -11.73
N PRO A 142 -0.11 -16.89 -11.54
CA PRO A 142 -0.37 -16.33 -10.22
C PRO A 142 -1.10 -17.31 -9.28
N PRO A 143 -0.95 -17.20 -7.95
CA PRO A 143 -1.60 -18.10 -6.99
C PRO A 143 -3.14 -18.06 -7.07
N GLN A 144 -3.72 -16.97 -7.59
CA GLN A 144 -5.16 -16.78 -7.76
C GLN A 144 -5.68 -17.21 -9.14
N THR A 145 -4.91 -18.00 -9.89
CA THR A 145 -5.28 -18.47 -11.26
C THR A 145 -6.64 -19.17 -11.31
N TRP A 146 -6.99 -19.96 -10.29
CA TRP A 146 -8.30 -20.63 -10.21
C TRP A 146 -9.46 -19.62 -10.28
N ARG A 147 -9.32 -18.46 -9.63
CA ARG A 147 -10.36 -17.44 -9.56
C ARG A 147 -10.49 -16.70 -10.89
N ILE A 148 -9.36 -16.43 -11.55
CA ILE A 148 -9.33 -15.81 -12.88
C ILE A 148 -10.06 -16.68 -13.90
N LEU A 149 -9.78 -17.99 -13.90
CA LEU A 149 -10.41 -18.95 -14.80
C LEU A 149 -11.89 -19.18 -14.47
N TYR A 150 -12.27 -19.11 -13.19
CA TYR A 150 -13.64 -19.29 -12.74
C TYR A 150 -14.52 -18.06 -12.99
N ASP A 151 -14.08 -16.87 -12.57
CA ASP A 151 -14.83 -15.62 -12.71
C ASP A 151 -14.90 -15.18 -14.19
N ASN A 152 -13.84 -15.47 -14.97
CA ASN A 152 -13.72 -15.26 -16.41
C ASN A 152 -14.35 -13.94 -16.92
N HIS A 153 -14.18 -12.85 -16.19
CA HIS A 153 -14.75 -11.55 -16.54
C HIS A 153 -14.26 -11.00 -17.90
N SER A 154 -13.18 -11.57 -18.44
CA SER A 154 -12.63 -11.23 -19.75
C SER A 154 -13.23 -12.03 -20.91
N GLY A 155 -13.90 -13.16 -20.66
CA GLY A 155 -14.43 -14.04 -21.72
C GLY A 155 -13.37 -14.83 -22.48
N TRP A 156 -12.12 -14.84 -22.02
CA TRP A 156 -10.98 -15.43 -22.75
C TRP A 156 -10.80 -16.93 -22.54
N PHE A 157 -11.49 -17.49 -21.55
CA PHE A 157 -11.34 -18.88 -21.16
C PHE A 157 -12.65 -19.65 -21.37
N ASN A 158 -12.53 -20.90 -21.82
CA ASN A 158 -13.63 -21.85 -21.93
C ASN A 158 -13.41 -23.02 -20.97
N ARG A 159 -14.45 -23.44 -20.26
CA ARG A 159 -14.40 -24.56 -19.31
C ARG A 159 -14.84 -25.84 -20.02
N LEU A 160 -13.93 -26.78 -20.18
CA LEU A 160 -14.17 -28.05 -20.90
C LEU A 160 -14.68 -29.18 -19.99
N GLY A 161 -14.74 -28.95 -18.68
CA GLY A 161 -15.14 -29.94 -17.67
C GLY A 161 -13.94 -30.55 -16.93
N LYS A 162 -14.19 -31.24 -15.80
CA LYS A 162 -13.15 -31.82 -14.92
C LYS A 162 -12.08 -30.83 -14.42
N GLY A 163 -12.37 -29.52 -14.44
CA GLY A 163 -11.41 -28.48 -14.05
C GLY A 163 -10.39 -28.12 -15.13
N LEU A 164 -10.61 -28.56 -16.38
CA LEU A 164 -9.80 -28.19 -17.54
C LEU A 164 -10.37 -26.94 -18.22
N TYR A 165 -9.45 -26.08 -18.65
CA TYR A 165 -9.73 -24.83 -19.34
C TYR A 165 -8.98 -24.77 -20.67
N ALA A 166 -9.56 -24.08 -21.64
CA ALA A 166 -8.97 -23.77 -22.93
C ALA A 166 -9.15 -22.28 -23.25
N LEU A 167 -8.41 -21.76 -24.22
CA LEU A 167 -8.61 -20.40 -24.73
C LEU A 167 -9.79 -20.34 -25.69
N THR A 168 -10.55 -19.25 -25.64
CA THR A 168 -11.53 -18.87 -26.67
C THR A 168 -10.84 -18.17 -27.83
N ALA A 169 -11.53 -18.00 -28.96
CA ALA A 169 -11.03 -17.22 -30.09
C ALA A 169 -10.71 -15.76 -29.69
N GLU A 170 -11.55 -15.16 -28.85
CA GLU A 170 -11.32 -13.82 -28.30
C GLU A 170 -10.08 -13.74 -27.42
N GLY A 171 -9.82 -14.80 -26.63
CA GLY A 171 -8.61 -14.92 -25.81
C GLY A 171 -7.33 -14.98 -26.66
N LEU A 172 -7.36 -15.73 -27.77
CA LEU A 172 -6.23 -15.80 -28.71
C LEU A 172 -5.95 -14.43 -29.35
N GLN A 173 -6.99 -13.75 -29.84
CA GLN A 173 -6.87 -12.42 -30.43
C GLN A 173 -6.34 -11.38 -29.43
N ALA A 174 -6.73 -11.48 -28.16
CA ALA A 174 -6.24 -10.60 -27.10
C ALA A 174 -4.74 -10.80 -26.83
N LEU A 175 -4.25 -12.05 -26.90
CA LEU A 175 -2.81 -12.34 -26.75
C LEU A 175 -2.00 -11.78 -27.92
N GLU A 176 -2.53 -11.86 -29.15
CA GLU A 176 -1.89 -11.25 -30.34
C GLU A 176 -1.85 -9.72 -30.23
N THR A 177 -2.97 -9.10 -29.85
CA THR A 177 -3.06 -7.65 -29.69
C THR A 177 -2.08 -7.11 -28.64
N HIS A 178 -1.76 -7.91 -27.63
CA HIS A 178 -0.90 -7.53 -26.51
C HIS A 178 0.41 -8.32 -26.45
N GLN A 179 0.91 -8.81 -27.60
CA GLN A 179 2.07 -9.71 -27.67
C GLN A 179 3.32 -9.18 -26.95
N GLU A 180 3.65 -7.89 -27.11
CA GLU A 180 4.79 -7.26 -26.43
C GLU A 180 4.66 -7.32 -24.89
N LEU A 181 3.44 -7.12 -24.38
CA LEU A 181 3.16 -7.14 -22.96
C LEU A 181 3.15 -8.58 -22.42
N VAL A 182 2.62 -9.52 -23.20
CA VAL A 182 2.68 -10.96 -22.88
C VAL A 182 4.12 -11.44 -22.72
N GLN A 183 5.00 -11.10 -23.67
CA GLN A 183 6.42 -11.49 -23.60
C GLN A 183 7.10 -10.99 -22.32
N LEU A 184 6.84 -9.75 -21.93
CA LEU A 184 7.38 -9.17 -20.71
C LEU A 184 6.82 -9.86 -19.45
N LEU A 185 5.52 -10.15 -19.42
CA LEU A 185 4.89 -10.84 -18.28
C LEU A 185 5.42 -12.27 -18.12
N CYS A 186 5.60 -13.01 -19.22
CA CYS A 186 6.18 -14.35 -19.18
C CYS A 186 7.65 -14.31 -18.72
N ALA A 187 8.44 -13.36 -19.21
CA ALA A 187 9.84 -13.21 -18.78
C ALA A 187 9.98 -12.90 -17.29
N ALA A 188 9.07 -12.11 -16.72
CA ALA A 188 9.07 -11.75 -15.30
C ALA A 188 8.59 -12.87 -14.37
N ASN A 189 7.87 -13.88 -14.90
CA ASN A 189 7.27 -14.96 -14.11
C ASN A 189 7.82 -16.35 -14.44
N LYS A 190 8.95 -16.44 -15.16
CA LYS A 190 9.64 -17.72 -15.32
C LYS A 190 10.01 -18.27 -13.94
N PRO A 191 9.59 -19.50 -13.58
CA PRO A 191 10.18 -20.17 -12.42
C PRO A 191 11.67 -20.36 -12.73
N ASP A 192 12.54 -19.97 -11.79
CA ASP A 192 14.00 -20.00 -11.91
C ASP A 192 14.52 -21.15 -12.78
N GLU A 193 15.11 -20.83 -13.94
CA GLU A 193 16.12 -21.70 -14.53
C GLU A 193 17.31 -21.67 -13.57
N LEU A 194 17.36 -22.63 -12.65
CA LEU A 194 18.56 -22.96 -11.89
C LEU A 194 19.70 -23.16 -12.90
N PRO A 195 20.81 -22.39 -12.85
CA PRO A 195 21.94 -22.64 -13.72
C PRO A 195 22.49 -24.04 -13.39
N GLN A 196 22.51 -24.90 -14.40
CA GLN A 196 23.10 -26.23 -14.28
C GLN A 196 24.60 -26.10 -13.93
N ASN A 197 25.00 -26.92 -12.95
CA ASN A 197 26.38 -27.12 -12.54
C ASN A 197 27.32 -27.22 -13.74
N THR A 198 28.31 -26.32 -13.78
CA THR A 198 29.59 -26.65 -14.38
C THR A 198 30.52 -27.05 -13.24
N GLU A 199 30.52 -28.35 -12.94
CA GLU A 199 31.73 -28.97 -12.41
C GLU A 199 32.82 -28.77 -13.47
N ASN A 200 33.86 -27.99 -13.16
CA ASN A 200 35.25 -28.42 -13.35
C ASN A 200 36.26 -27.38 -12.84
N GLU A 201 37.15 -27.90 -11.98
CA GLU A 201 38.56 -27.55 -11.84
C GLU A 201 38.96 -26.14 -11.37
N THR A 202 39.37 -26.05 -10.11
CA THR A 202 40.79 -25.76 -9.82
C THR A 202 41.19 -26.21 -8.42
N LYS A 203 42.29 -26.97 -8.39
CA LYS A 203 43.02 -27.49 -7.23
C LYS A 203 43.67 -26.38 -6.41
N GLY A 204 43.85 -26.66 -5.11
CA GLY A 204 44.91 -26.12 -4.24
C GLY A 204 44.61 -24.72 -3.70
N ILE A 205 44.59 -24.51 -2.39
CA ILE A 205 45.82 -24.34 -1.60
C ILE A 205 45.55 -24.71 -0.12
N ARG A 206 46.43 -25.55 0.44
CA ARG A 206 46.57 -25.81 1.88
C ARG A 206 47.21 -24.61 2.58
N HIS A 207 46.80 -24.36 3.83
CA HIS A 207 47.59 -23.93 5.02
C HIS A 207 46.62 -23.22 6.00
N LYS A 208 46.66 -23.34 7.34
CA LYS A 208 47.45 -24.09 8.31
C LYS A 208 46.74 -23.92 9.67
N LYS A 209 46.81 -24.93 10.54
CA LYS A 209 46.40 -24.97 11.95
C LYS A 209 46.80 -23.71 12.75
N GLN A 210 45.92 -23.26 13.64
CA GLN A 210 46.32 -22.76 14.96
C GLN A 210 45.38 -23.28 16.05
N SER A 211 46.00 -23.77 17.12
CA SER A 211 45.45 -24.29 18.36
C SER A 211 46.16 -23.62 19.53
N ARG A 212 45.54 -23.64 20.72
CA ARG A 212 45.99 -23.25 22.09
C ARG A 212 45.43 -21.87 22.51
N GLY A 213 44.83 -21.64 23.68
CA GLY A 213 44.56 -22.47 24.87
C GLY A 213 43.85 -21.65 25.98
N THR A 214 43.16 -22.39 26.88
CA THR A 214 42.81 -22.23 28.33
C THR A 214 43.10 -20.89 29.07
N THR A 215 42.12 -20.08 29.55
CA THR A 215 41.39 -20.01 30.90
C THR A 215 42.14 -19.22 32.02
N PRO A 216 41.57 -18.69 33.15
CA PRO A 216 40.27 -18.02 33.53
C PRO A 216 40.42 -16.66 34.29
N GLY A 217 39.29 -15.97 34.57
CA GLY A 217 39.06 -15.09 35.75
C GLY A 217 37.59 -14.61 35.75
N ILE A 218 36.67 -14.86 36.71
CA ILE A 218 36.64 -14.78 38.19
C ILE A 218 37.06 -13.37 38.64
N VAL A 219 36.28 -12.45 39.24
CA VAL A 219 35.00 -12.34 40.02
C VAL A 219 34.55 -10.83 39.89
N PRO A 220 33.57 -10.24 40.63
CA PRO A 220 32.37 -10.75 41.32
C PRO A 220 31.07 -9.94 41.03
N LYS A 221 29.98 -10.54 41.48
CA LYS A 221 28.61 -10.03 41.59
C LYS A 221 28.50 -9.23 42.91
N LEU A 222 28.01 -7.99 42.87
CA LEU A 222 27.64 -7.23 44.07
C LEU A 222 26.13 -7.35 44.29
N GLU A 223 25.79 -8.00 45.40
CA GLU A 223 24.43 -8.12 45.93
C GLU A 223 23.92 -6.83 46.58
N GLU A 224 22.58 -6.77 46.57
CA GLU A 224 21.67 -5.98 47.36
C GLU A 224 22.13 -5.63 48.78
N LYS A 225 21.87 -4.39 49.20
CA LYS A 225 21.57 -4.09 50.60
C LYS A 225 20.35 -3.19 50.73
N SER A 226 19.34 -3.80 51.33
CA SER A 226 18.23 -3.25 52.09
C SER A 226 18.66 -2.11 53.02
N MET A 227 17.86 -1.05 53.09
CA MET A 227 17.82 -0.13 54.24
C MET A 227 16.37 0.15 54.61
N LYS A 228 16.00 -0.41 55.77
CA LYS A 228 14.87 -0.05 56.62
C LYS A 228 15.28 1.10 57.56
N GLU A 229 14.25 1.63 58.22
CA GLU A 229 14.22 2.59 59.34
C GLU A 229 14.17 4.06 58.88
N GLY A 230 13.25 4.91 59.33
CA GLY A 230 12.40 4.87 60.53
C GLY A 230 12.60 6.21 61.26
N GLY A 231 11.55 7.03 61.37
CA GLY A 231 11.59 8.36 61.99
C GLY A 231 10.56 9.29 61.40
#